data_AF-A0A3C1LC24-F1
#
_entry.id   AF-A0A3C1LC24-F1
#
_cell.length_a   1.000
_cell.length_b   1.000
_cell.length_c   1.000
_cell.angle_alpha   90.00
_cell.angle_beta   90.00
_cell.angle_gamma   90.00
#
_symmetry.space_group_name_H-M   'P 1'
#
loop_
_entity.id
_entity.type
_entity.pdbx_description
1 polymer ?
#
loop_
_entity_poly.entity_id
_entity_poly.type
_entity_poly.pdbx_seq_one_letter_code
_entity_poly.pdbx_strand_id
1 'polypeptide(L)'
;MTSEIIYKGLLRTEATHIQSGSTIETDAPTDNQGKGERFSPTDLVATALGSCMLTIMGIKARDMGVDLEGTQVSITKHMGAEPRRISGIDVAF
;
A
#
# COMPACT_ATOMS: atom_id res chain seq x y z
N MET A 1 11.29 -4.44 16.78
CA MET A 1 10.52 -3.34 16.16
C MET A 1 10.51 -3.58 14.66
N THR A 2 9.41 -3.27 13.97
CA THR A 2 9.30 -3.50 12.51
C THR A 2 9.72 -2.26 11.72
N SER A 3 9.16 -1.11 12.06
CA SER A 3 9.43 0.17 11.40
C SER A 3 9.37 1.32 12.40
N GLU A 4 10.06 2.40 12.07
CA GLU A 4 9.95 3.70 12.75
C GLU A 4 9.27 4.70 11.82
N ILE A 5 8.43 5.59 12.34
CA ILE A 5 7.67 6.55 11.53
C ILE A 5 7.87 7.95 12.10
N ILE A 6 8.25 8.90 11.25
CA ILE A 6 8.42 10.31 11.58
C ILE A 6 7.36 11.12 10.84
N TYR A 7 6.65 11.98 11.57
CA TYR A 7 5.78 13.00 10.99
C TYR A 7 6.63 14.17 10.48
N LYS A 8 6.56 14.46 9.18
CA LYS A 8 7.40 15.48 8.51
C LYS A 8 6.71 16.84 8.41
N GLY A 9 5.54 16.99 9.03
CA GLY A 9 4.68 18.16 8.86
C GLY A 9 3.83 18.07 7.58
N LEU A 10 2.91 19.02 7.40
CA LEU A 10 2.08 19.14 6.19
C LEU A 10 1.32 17.86 5.82
N LEU A 11 0.91 17.08 6.83
CA LEU A 11 0.20 15.81 6.66
C LEU A 11 1.03 14.73 5.90
N ARG A 12 2.37 14.82 5.96
CA ARG A 12 3.32 13.82 5.43
C ARG A 12 3.95 12.99 6.55
N THR A 13 4.14 11.69 6.31
CA THR A 13 4.96 10.80 7.13
C THR A 13 6.05 10.13 6.31
N GLU A 14 7.14 9.76 6.98
CA GLU A 14 8.23 8.95 6.45
C GLU A 14 8.39 7.74 7.37
N ALA A 15 8.23 6.53 6.83
CA ALA A 15 8.37 5.27 7.54
C ALA A 15 9.64 4.55 7.09
N THR A 16 10.48 4.13 8.04
CA THR A 16 11.72 3.37 7.79
C THR A 16 11.54 1.95 8.30
N HIS A 17 11.70 0.96 7.42
CA HIS A 17 11.75 -0.45 7.82
C HIS A 17 13.12 -0.79 8.41
N ILE A 18 13.16 -1.27 9.65
CA ILE A 18 14.40 -1.36 10.44
C ILE A 18 15.37 -2.39 9.85
N GLN A 19 14.86 -3.52 9.37
CA GLN A 19 15.71 -4.60 8.88
C GLN A 19 16.33 -4.30 7.51
N SER A 20 15.58 -3.71 6.59
CA SER A 20 16.08 -3.41 5.22
C SER A 20 16.63 -2.01 5.05
N GLY A 21 16.33 -1.09 5.97
CA GLY A 21 16.63 0.34 5.83
C GLY A 21 15.79 1.06 4.75
N SER A 22 14.84 0.39 4.11
CA SER A 22 14.00 0.99 3.07
C SER A 22 12.99 1.97 3.66
N THR A 23 12.72 3.04 2.93
CA THR A 23 11.79 4.09 3.35
C THR A 23 10.55 4.16 2.47
N ILE A 24 9.42 4.54 3.06
CA ILE A 24 8.15 4.84 2.38
C ILE A 24 7.65 6.18 2.89
N GLU A 25 7.29 7.08 1.97
CA GLU A 25 6.58 8.31 2.30
C GLU A 25 5.08 8.15 2.04
N THR A 26 4.25 8.75 2.90
CA THR A 26 2.82 8.89 2.65
C THR A 26 2.33 10.31 2.87
N ASP A 27 1.32 10.70 2.10
CA ASP A 27 0.67 12.00 2.18
C ASP A 27 -0.82 11.87 2.43
N ALA A 28 -1.41 12.77 3.20
CA ALA A 28 -2.84 12.96 3.06
C ALA A 28 -3.18 13.36 1.60
N PRO A 29 -4.29 12.86 1.05
CA PRO A 29 -4.69 13.20 -0.31
C PRO A 29 -5.24 14.64 -0.38
N THR A 30 -5.35 15.20 -1.58
CA THR A 30 -5.79 16.60 -1.79
C THR A 30 -7.24 16.84 -1.39
N ASP A 31 -8.10 15.82 -1.46
CA ASP A 31 -9.47 15.85 -0.95
C ASP A 31 -9.54 15.83 0.59
N ASN A 32 -8.41 15.63 1.27
CA ASN A 32 -8.30 15.60 2.72
C ASN A 32 -7.10 16.43 3.21
N GLN A 33 -6.98 17.65 2.67
CA GLN A 33 -6.07 18.73 3.13
C GLN A 33 -4.57 18.48 2.92
N GLY A 34 -4.16 17.38 2.31
CA GLY A 34 -2.76 17.09 2.05
C GLY A 34 -2.32 17.45 0.64
N LYS A 35 -1.07 17.12 0.32
CA LYS A 35 -0.45 17.43 -0.98
C LYS A 35 -0.74 16.39 -2.05
N GLY A 36 -1.06 15.15 -1.66
CA GLY A 36 -1.27 14.05 -2.60
C GLY A 36 -0.09 13.76 -3.54
N GLU A 37 1.15 14.08 -3.13
CA GLU A 37 2.36 13.85 -3.94
C GLU A 37 2.91 12.42 -3.79
N ARG A 38 2.34 11.65 -2.85
CA ARG A 38 2.68 10.27 -2.48
C ARG A 38 1.40 9.47 -2.28
N PHE A 39 1.53 8.15 -2.17
CA PHE A 39 0.44 7.30 -1.70
C PHE A 39 -0.13 7.84 -0.39
N SER A 40 -1.45 7.88 -0.25
CA SER A 40 -2.02 8.09 1.07
C SER A 40 -1.88 6.85 1.95
N PRO A 41 -1.95 6.98 3.28
CA PRO A 41 -1.93 5.80 4.16
C PRO A 41 -2.97 4.74 3.75
N THR A 42 -4.15 5.15 3.28
CA THR A 42 -5.18 4.20 2.82
C THR A 42 -4.91 3.64 1.43
N ASP A 43 -4.23 4.38 0.54
CA ASP A 43 -3.73 3.78 -0.72
C ASP A 43 -2.68 2.73 -0.43
N LEU A 44 -1.77 3.01 0.51
CA LEU A 44 -0.71 2.08 0.88
C LEU A 44 -1.28 0.79 1.48
N VAL A 45 -2.31 0.89 2.34
CA VAL A 45 -3.03 -0.28 2.86
C VAL A 45 -3.68 -1.09 1.73
N ALA A 46 -4.37 -0.44 0.79
CA ALA A 46 -5.02 -1.15 -0.31
C ALA A 46 -4.00 -1.79 -1.27
N THR A 47 -2.90 -1.09 -1.56
CA THR A 47 -1.83 -1.58 -2.42
C THR A 47 -1.08 -2.74 -1.77
N ALA A 48 -0.86 -2.69 -0.45
CA ALA A 48 -0.22 -3.76 0.30
C ALA A 48 -1.00 -5.08 0.22
N LEU A 49 -2.34 -5.04 0.12
CA LEU A 49 -3.16 -6.22 -0.15
C LEU A 49 -2.78 -6.87 -1.50
N GLY A 50 -2.72 -6.08 -2.58
CA GLY A 50 -2.33 -6.56 -3.90
C GLY A 50 -0.92 -7.17 -3.92
N SER A 51 0.05 -6.48 -3.32
CA SER A 51 1.43 -7.00 -3.17
C SER A 51 1.47 -8.30 -2.37
N CYS A 52 0.67 -8.40 -1.30
CA CYS A 52 0.58 -9.61 -0.49
C CYS A 52 0.02 -10.79 -1.30
N MET A 53 -1.05 -10.56 -2.07
CA MET A 53 -1.64 -11.58 -2.94
C MET A 53 -0.64 -12.09 -3.99
N LEU A 54 0.03 -11.20 -4.73
CA LEU A 54 1.05 -11.59 -5.72
C LEU A 54 2.21 -12.36 -5.08
N THR A 55 2.64 -11.98 -3.88
CA THR A 55 3.72 -12.68 -3.18
C THR A 55 3.32 -14.10 -2.79
N ILE A 56 2.11 -14.29 -2.25
CA ILE A 56 1.58 -15.62 -1.92
C ILE A 56 1.37 -16.46 -3.19
N MET A 57 0.85 -15.86 -4.26
CA MET A 57 0.70 -16.53 -5.56
C MET A 57 2.06 -16.97 -6.12
N GLY A 58 3.09 -16.12 -6.02
CA GLY A 58 4.47 -16.45 -6.42
C GLY A 58 5.04 -17.64 -5.66
N ILE A 59 4.80 -17.74 -4.35
CA ILE A 59 5.18 -18.91 -3.54
C ILE A 59 4.55 -20.18 -4.13
N LYS A 60 3.25 -20.15 -4.42
CA LYS A 60 2.52 -21.31 -4.94
C LYS A 60 2.94 -21.66 -6.37
N ALA A 61 3.13 -20.66 -7.23
CA ALA A 61 3.53 -20.84 -8.63
C ALA A 61 4.92 -21.47 -8.75
N ARG A 62 5.87 -21.07 -7.90
CA ARG A 62 7.19 -21.71 -7.78
C ARG A 62 7.06 -23.21 -7.50
N ASP A 63 6.21 -23.60 -6.55
CA ASP A 63 6.00 -25.01 -6.20
C ASP A 63 5.33 -25.80 -7.34
N MET A 64 4.61 -25.10 -8.24
CA MET A 64 3.96 -25.65 -9.43
C MET A 64 4.84 -25.60 -10.69
N GLY A 65 6.02 -24.98 -10.64
CA GLY A 65 6.86 -24.74 -11.81
C GLY A 65 6.25 -23.78 -12.84
N VAL A 66 5.40 -22.86 -12.40
CA VAL A 66 4.77 -21.82 -13.22
C VAL A 66 5.50 -20.50 -13.02
N ASP A 67 5.82 -19.82 -14.13
CA ASP A 67 6.39 -18.47 -14.09
C ASP A 67 5.27 -17.42 -13.97
N LEU A 68 5.42 -16.51 -13.01
CA LEU A 68 4.50 -15.39 -12.76
C LEU A 68 5.19 -14.02 -12.95
N GLU A 69 6.42 -13.99 -13.44
CA GLU A 69 7.12 -12.74 -13.72
C GLU A 69 6.30 -11.86 -14.69
N GLY A 70 6.20 -10.57 -14.36
CA GLY A 70 5.41 -9.61 -15.13
C GLY A 70 3.90 -9.63 -14.87
N THR A 71 3.39 -10.47 -13.97
CA THR A 71 1.98 -10.40 -13.53
C THR A 71 1.69 -9.04 -12.92
N GLN A 72 0.58 -8.42 -13.34
CA GLN A 72 0.14 -7.12 -12.85
C GLN A 72 -1.14 -7.28 -12.02
N VAL A 73 -1.35 -6.37 -11.08
CA VAL A 73 -2.58 -6.27 -10.30
C VAL A 73 -3.00 -4.81 -10.22
N SER A 74 -4.26 -4.53 -10.54
CA SER A 74 -4.87 -3.22 -10.39
C SER A 74 -5.72 -3.20 -9.12
N ILE A 75 -5.56 -2.15 -8.32
CA ILE A 75 -6.25 -1.97 -7.05
C ILE A 75 -7.14 -0.73 -7.11
N THR A 76 -8.41 -0.90 -6.75
CA THR A 76 -9.33 0.22 -6.54
C THR A 76 -9.84 0.20 -5.11
N LYS A 77 -9.54 1.23 -4.32
CA LYS A 77 -10.09 1.38 -2.97
C LYS A 77 -11.40 2.18 -3.02
N HIS A 78 -12.36 1.79 -2.21
CA HIS A 78 -13.59 2.53 -1.96
C HIS A 78 -13.54 3.12 -0.56
N MET A 79 -13.80 4.43 -0.45
CA MET A 79 -13.82 5.13 0.84
C MET A 79 -15.27 5.31 1.29
N GLY A 80 -15.58 4.85 2.51
CA GLY A 80 -16.83 5.16 3.20
C GLY A 80 -16.69 6.42 4.06
N ALA A 81 -17.81 7.09 4.34
CA ALA A 81 -17.90 8.23 5.26
C ALA A 81 -18.42 7.79 6.66
N GLU A 82 -18.30 8.69 7.65
CA GLU A 82 -18.90 8.59 8.99
C GLU A 82 -18.69 7.24 9.73
N PRO A 83 -17.47 6.92 10.22
CA PRO A 83 -16.20 7.63 10.04
C PRO A 83 -15.51 7.28 8.71
N ARG A 84 -14.62 8.18 8.23
CA ARG A 84 -13.83 7.96 7.00
C ARG A 84 -12.95 6.70 7.15
N ARG A 85 -13.19 5.70 6.30
CA ARG A 85 -12.46 4.43 6.29
C ARG A 85 -12.51 3.78 4.92
N ILE A 86 -11.69 2.77 4.68
CA ILE A 86 -11.82 1.91 3.50
C ILE A 86 -13.11 1.07 3.68
N SER A 87 -14.06 1.18 2.77
CA SER A 87 -15.30 0.40 2.77
C SER A 87 -15.22 -0.84 1.87
N GLY A 88 -14.28 -0.87 0.94
CA GLY A 88 -14.05 -2.00 0.04
C GLY A 88 -12.76 -1.82 -0.74
N ILE A 89 -12.23 -2.93 -1.26
CA ILE A 89 -11.07 -2.95 -2.15
C ILE A 89 -11.38 -3.93 -3.28
N ASP A 90 -11.40 -3.43 -4.51
CA ASP A 90 -11.48 -4.27 -5.69
C ASP A 90 -10.06 -4.59 -6.18
N VAL A 91 -9.85 -5.85 -6.54
CA VAL A 91 -8.58 -6.39 -7.03
C VAL A 91 -8.83 -7.00 -8.40
N ALA A 92 -8.13 -6.52 -9.42
CA ALA A 92 -8.21 -7.03 -10.80
C ALA A 92 -6.82 -7.50 -11.28
N PHE A 93 -6.78 -8.69 -11.87
CA PHE A 93 -5.58 -9.34 -12.41
C PHE A 93 -5.60 -9.30 -13.95
#